data_AF-A0A392V8E8-F1
#
_entry.id   AF-A0A392V8E8-F1
#
_cell.length_a   1.000
_cell.length_b   1.000
_cell.length_c   1.000
_cell.angle_alpha   90.00
_cell.angle_beta   90.00
_cell.angle_gamma   90.00
#
_symmetry.space_group_name_H-M   'P 1'
#
loop_
_entity.id
_entity.type
_entity.pdbx_description
1 polymer ?
#
loop_
_entity_poly.entity_id
_entity_poly.type
_entity_poly.pdbx_seq_one_letter_code
_entity_poly.pdbx_strand_id
1 'polypeptide(L)' 'MQIPLSYADAVIGTAGTNISYIRRASGATVTIQETRGVPGEMTVEIS' A
#
# COMPACT_ATOMS: atom_id res chain seq x y z
N MET A 1 -9.03 0.29 2.59
CA MET A 1 -8.54 0.50 3.97
C MET A 1 -7.71 1.79 4.01
N GLN A 2 -7.75 2.58 5.08
CA GLN A 2 -6.88 3.77 5.24
C GLN A 2 -5.82 3.54 6.31
N ILE A 3 -4.59 3.94 6.02
CA ILE A 3 -3.45 3.86 6.92
C ILE A 3 -2.58 5.11 6.78
N PRO A 4 -1.77 5.46 7.80
CA PRO A 4 -0.91 6.63 7.71
C PRO A 4 0.14 6.49 6.60
N LEU A 5 0.42 7.59 5.90
CA LEU A 5 1.39 7.65 4.81
C LEU A 5 2.82 7.31 5.28
N SER A 6 3.12 7.51 6.56
CA SER A 6 4.40 7.11 7.17
C SER A 6 4.66 5.59 7.13
N TYR A 7 3.62 4.78 6.92
CA TYR A 7 3.73 3.33 6.75
C TYR A 7 3.99 2.91 5.30
N ALA A 8 3.98 3.85 4.34
CA ALA A 8 4.18 3.55 2.92
C ALA A 8 5.50 2.81 2.67
N ASP A 9 6.59 3.21 3.34
CA ASP A 9 7.89 2.55 3.20
C ASP A 9 7.86 1.08 3.62
N ALA A 10 7.12 0.75 4.68
CA ALA A 10 6.98 -0.63 5.15
C ALA A 10 6.11 -1.46 4.19
N VAL A 11 5.05 -0.88 3.63
CA VAL A 11 4.14 -1.57 2.70
C VAL A 11 4.77 -1.76 1.33
N ILE A 12 5.40 -0.72 0.79
CA ILE A 12 6.07 -0.76 -0.53
C ILE A 12 7.35 -1.59 -0.41
N GLY A 13 8.14 -1.37 0.64
CA GLY A 13 9.46 -1.96 0.82
C GLY A 13 10.49 -1.36 -0.13
N THR A 14 11.77 -1.62 0.13
CA THR A 14 12.87 -1.16 -0.73
C THR A 14 12.63 -1.66 -2.16
N ALA A 15 12.63 -0.73 -3.13
CA ALA A 15 12.37 -1.02 -4.54
C ALA A 15 11.06 -1.80 -4.81
N GLY A 16 10.05 -1.71 -3.94
CA GLY A 16 8.77 -2.40 -4.13
C GLY A 16 8.78 -3.89 -3.74
N THR A 17 9.80 -4.36 -3.01
CA THR A 17 9.96 -5.77 -2.64
C THR A 17 8.78 -6.33 -1.83
N ASN A 18 8.32 -5.59 -0.81
CA ASN A 18 7.24 -6.06 0.06
C ASN A 18 5.90 -6.12 -0.66
N ILE A 19 5.52 -5.07 -1.38
CA ILE A 19 4.26 -5.07 -2.14
C ILE A 19 4.24 -6.14 -3.23
N SER A 20 5.40 -6.38 -3.87
CA SER A 20 5.54 -7.45 -4.86
C SER A 20 5.35 -8.83 -4.22
N TYR A 21 5.93 -9.04 -3.04
CA TYR A 21 5.73 -10.26 -2.27
C TYR A 21 4.25 -10.45 -1.90
N ILE A 22 3.59 -9.41 -1.35
CA ILE A 22 2.18 -9.48 -0.94
C ILE A 22 1.31 -9.89 -2.13
N ARG A 23 1.43 -9.20 -3.27
CA ARG A 23 0.66 -9.52 -4.50
C ARG A 23 0.87 -10.95 -4.96
N ARG A 24 2.13 -11.43 -4.96
CA ARG A 24 2.47 -12.80 -5.36
C ARG A 24 1.94 -13.85 -4.37
N ALA A 25 2.06 -13.58 -3.07
CA ALA A 25 1.70 -14.53 -2.03
C ALA A 25 0.18 -14.63 -1.84
N SER A 26 -0.54 -13.52 -1.99
CA SER A 26 -2.00 -13.49 -1.87
C SER A 26 -2.72 -13.80 -3.17
N GLY A 27 -2.08 -13.58 -4.33
CA GLY A 27 -2.73 -13.60 -5.63
C GLY A 27 -3.64 -12.40 -5.89
N ALA A 28 -3.65 -11.40 -4.99
CA ALA A 28 -4.52 -10.24 -5.05
C ALA A 28 -3.85 -9.05 -5.76
N THR A 29 -4.67 -8.19 -6.33
CA THR A 29 -4.24 -6.88 -6.81
C THR A 29 -4.21 -5.91 -5.64
N VAL A 30 -3.01 -5.43 -5.30
CA VAL A 30 -2.84 -4.42 -4.23
C VAL A 30 -2.60 -3.06 -4.87
N THR A 31 -3.50 -2.11 -4.63
CA THR A 31 -3.41 -0.72 -5.10
C THR A 31 -3.23 0.20 -3.90
N ILE A 32 -2.35 1.19 -4.08
CA ILE A 32 -2.00 2.15 -3.04
C ILE A 32 -2.08 3.55 -3.64
N GLN A 33 -2.76 4.46 -2.95
CA GLN A 33 -2.92 5.85 -3.37
C GLN A 33 -3.00 6.77 -2.15
N GLU A 34 -2.57 8.03 -2.28
CA GLU A 34 -2.83 9.03 -1.24
C GLU A 34 -4.34 9.22 -1.05
N THR A 35 -4.78 9.33 0.20
CA THR A 35 -6.19 9.52 0.50
C THR A 35 -6.62 10.94 0.14
N ARG A 36 -7.50 11.05 -0.86
CA ARG A 36 -8.07 12.34 -1.25
C ARG A 36 -8.81 12.98 -0.07
N GLY A 37 -8.41 14.20 0.27
CA GLY A 37 -9.04 14.99 1.34
C GLY A 37 -8.56 14.67 2.75
N VAL A 38 -7.61 13.74 2.92
CA VAL A 38 -7.00 13.42 4.22
C VAL A 38 -5.48 13.41 4.07
N PRO A 39 -4.81 14.57 4.23
CA PRO A 39 -3.36 14.67 4.14
C PRO A 39 -2.67 13.74 5.13
N GLY A 40 -1.61 13.06 4.69
CA GLY A 40 -0.86 12.15 5.53
C GLY A 40 -1.50 10.77 5.70
N GLU A 41 -2.61 10.49 5.02
CA GLU A 41 -3.21 9.16 4.93
C GLU A 41 -3.09 8.61 3.51
N MET A 42 -3.01 7.28 3.41
CA MET A 42 -3.03 6.54 2.16
C MET A 42 -4.16 5.51 2.19
N THR A 43 -4.80 5.31 1.05
CA THR A 43 -5.80 4.28 0.83
C THR A 43 -5.15 3.08 0.17
N VAL A 44 -5.32 1.92 0.81
CA VAL A 44 -4.92 0.61 0.30
C VAL A 44 -6.17 -0.16 -0.10
N GLU A 45 -6.19 -0.63 -1.34
CA GLU A 45 -7.22 -1.47 -1.92
C GLU A 45 -6.64 -2.84 -2.27
N ILE A 46 -7.38 -3.89 -1.97
CA ILE A 46 -7.01 -5.27 -2.24
C ILE A 46 -8.21 -5.92 -2.94
N SER A 47 -8.01 -6.44 -4.15
CA SER A 47 -9.03 -7.12 -4.95
C SER A 47 -8.57 -8.46 -5.52
#